data_AF-A0A2E7MUE1-F1
#
_entry.id   AF-A0A2E7MUE1-F1
#
_cell.length_a   1.000
_cell.length_b   1.000
_cell.length_c   1.000
_cell.angle_alpha   90.00
_cell.angle_beta   90.00
_cell.angle_gamma   90.00
#
_symmetry.space_group_name_H-M   'P 1'
#
loop_
_entity.id
_entity.type
_entity.pdbx_description
1 polymer ?
#
loop_
_entity_poly.entity_id
_entity_poly.type
_entity_poly.pdbx_seq_one_letter_code
_entity_poly.pdbx_strand_id
1 'polypeptide(L)'
;MEELRLMVGLAHATPRAILRLSSKDGQTYTVSDHPGSDFTSCELRRMISISICPSRPNFVSWIKDFEIAGSVEYNGGGIFRSERDGISQRIFSTLLRPELVFDLLDATDIEGISQEPVDAVLTPDPILGITTITISVGQSTQETELDELAVIAHSACLVKEMSLSLERYPSEINDKASMRKRSDSSK
;
A
#
# COMPACT_ATOMS: atom_id res chain seq x y z
N MET A 1 0.85 10.38 5.37
CA MET A 1 0.80 10.58 3.90
C MET A 1 1.01 9.26 3.17
N GLU A 2 1.97 8.43 3.56
CA GLU A 2 2.19 7.11 2.93
C GLU A 2 0.97 6.19 3.08
N GLU A 3 0.41 6.07 4.27
CA GLU A 3 -0.79 5.26 4.52
C GLU A 3 -1.99 5.64 3.63
N LEU A 4 -2.25 6.95 3.49
CA LEU A 4 -3.30 7.44 2.58
C LEU A 4 -3.00 7.09 1.12
N ARG A 5 -1.73 7.10 0.68
CA ARG A 5 -1.37 6.62 -0.68
C ARG A 5 -1.74 5.15 -0.83
N LEU A 6 -1.36 4.32 0.14
CA LEU A 6 -1.62 2.88 0.11
C LEU A 6 -3.13 2.60 0.05
N MET A 7 -3.93 3.26 0.90
CA MET A 7 -5.38 3.05 0.93
C MET A 7 -6.08 3.52 -0.34
N VAL A 8 -5.65 4.65 -0.91
CA VAL A 8 -6.25 5.15 -2.16
C VAL A 8 -5.92 4.24 -3.33
N GLY A 9 -4.69 3.75 -3.43
CA GLY A 9 -4.34 2.80 -4.49
C GLY A 9 -5.05 1.46 -4.31
N LEU A 10 -5.20 0.98 -3.08
CA LEU A 10 -5.98 -0.23 -2.79
C LEU A 10 -7.46 -0.06 -3.21
N ALA A 11 -8.09 1.04 -2.83
CA ALA A 11 -9.47 1.35 -3.20
C ALA A 11 -9.62 1.50 -4.72
N HIS A 12 -8.64 2.11 -5.40
CA HIS A 12 -8.63 2.25 -6.85
C HIS A 12 -8.45 0.92 -7.59
N ALA A 13 -7.61 0.02 -7.07
CA ALA A 13 -7.36 -1.29 -7.67
C ALA A 13 -8.49 -2.29 -7.39
N THR A 14 -9.37 -2.02 -6.41
CA THR A 14 -10.41 -2.95 -5.97
C THR A 14 -11.78 -2.51 -6.46
N PRO A 15 -12.43 -3.28 -7.35
CA PRO A 15 -13.76 -2.93 -7.86
C PRO A 15 -14.77 -2.75 -6.72
N ARG A 16 -15.57 -1.68 -6.79
CA ARG A 16 -16.63 -1.35 -5.82
C ARG A 16 -16.13 -1.04 -4.40
N ALA A 17 -14.83 -0.84 -4.21
CA ALA A 17 -14.33 -0.27 -2.98
C ALA A 17 -14.78 1.18 -2.86
N ILE A 18 -15.02 1.61 -1.62
CA ILE A 18 -15.40 2.97 -1.28
C ILE A 18 -14.41 3.45 -0.22
N LEU A 19 -13.77 4.58 -0.47
CA LEU A 19 -12.96 5.23 0.54
C LEU A 19 -13.76 6.39 1.13
N ARG A 20 -13.91 6.42 2.45
CA ARG A 20 -14.52 7.53 3.18
C ARG A 20 -13.41 8.35 3.82
N LEU A 21 -13.48 9.65 3.64
CA LEU A 21 -12.53 10.62 4.17
C LEU A 21 -13.24 11.46 5.22
N SER A 22 -12.62 11.63 6.37
CA SER A 22 -13.05 12.59 7.38
C SER A 22 -12.12 13.78 7.36
N SER A 23 -12.68 14.97 7.30
CA SER A 23 -11.94 16.23 7.29
C SER A 23 -11.75 16.79 8.69
N LYS A 24 -10.86 17.77 8.82
CA LYS A 24 -10.53 18.42 10.10
C LYS A 24 -11.69 19.19 10.73
N ASP A 25 -12.65 19.65 9.93
CA ASP A 25 -13.85 20.35 10.40
C ASP A 25 -15.04 19.41 10.66
N GLY A 26 -14.84 18.09 10.51
CA GLY A 26 -15.84 17.06 10.80
C GLY A 26 -16.73 16.69 9.62
N GLN A 27 -16.52 17.25 8.43
CA GLN A 27 -17.22 16.82 7.22
C GLN A 27 -16.70 15.47 6.72
N THR A 28 -17.58 14.64 6.18
CA THR A 28 -17.24 13.37 5.55
C THR A 28 -17.40 13.45 4.05
N TYR A 29 -16.48 12.81 3.33
CA TYR A 29 -16.47 12.74 1.88
C TYR A 29 -16.32 11.29 1.45
N THR A 30 -16.90 10.96 0.31
CA THR A 30 -16.88 9.62 -0.28
C THR A 30 -16.10 9.64 -1.58
N VAL A 31 -15.28 8.61 -1.76
CA VAL A 31 -14.45 8.44 -2.94
C VAL A 31 -14.72 7.06 -3.53
N SER A 32 -15.29 7.04 -4.73
CA SER A 32 -15.56 5.83 -5.51
C SER A 32 -15.82 6.19 -6.98
N ASP A 33 -15.99 5.20 -7.84
CA ASP A 33 -16.39 5.43 -9.24
C ASP A 33 -17.90 5.65 -9.42
N HIS A 34 -18.68 5.67 -8.32
CA HIS A 34 -20.12 5.93 -8.38
C HIS A 34 -20.41 7.43 -8.62
N PRO A 35 -21.36 7.79 -9.50
CA PRO A 35 -21.66 9.20 -9.82
C PRO A 35 -22.11 10.07 -8.63
N GLY A 36 -22.55 9.45 -7.54
CA GLY A 36 -22.95 10.12 -6.30
C GLY A 36 -21.82 10.34 -5.29
N SER A 37 -20.58 9.97 -5.61
CA SER A 37 -19.43 10.22 -4.75
C SER A 37 -18.90 11.64 -4.90
N ASP A 38 -18.32 12.17 -3.82
CA ASP A 38 -17.75 13.51 -3.78
C ASP A 38 -16.49 13.61 -4.65
N PHE A 39 -15.74 12.52 -4.75
CA PHE A 39 -14.57 12.40 -5.62
C PHE A 39 -14.54 11.04 -6.31
N THR A 40 -13.94 11.00 -7.48
CA THR A 40 -13.49 9.74 -8.10
C THR A 40 -12.15 9.29 -7.50
N SER A 41 -11.87 7.99 -7.57
CA SER A 41 -10.57 7.44 -7.16
C SER A 41 -9.41 8.09 -7.95
N CYS A 42 -9.62 8.37 -9.24
CA CYS A 42 -8.63 9.03 -10.09
C CYS A 42 -8.33 10.48 -9.68
N GLU A 43 -9.34 11.25 -9.27
CA GLU A 43 -9.16 12.62 -8.77
C GLU A 43 -8.34 12.65 -7.48
N LEU A 44 -8.68 11.79 -6.51
CA LEU A 44 -7.94 11.71 -5.26
C LEU A 44 -6.49 11.26 -5.48
N ARG A 45 -6.25 10.26 -6.34
CA ARG A 45 -4.89 9.84 -6.74
C ARG A 45 -4.06 11.01 -7.25
N ARG A 46 -4.65 11.83 -8.13
CA ARG A 46 -3.98 13.01 -8.69
C ARG A 46 -3.69 14.06 -7.61
N MET A 47 -4.65 14.36 -6.74
CA MET A 47 -4.46 15.30 -5.62
C MET A 47 -3.30 14.88 -4.71
N ILE A 48 -3.24 13.59 -4.37
CA ILE A 48 -2.17 13.02 -3.55
C ILE A 48 -0.82 13.12 -4.27
N SER A 49 -0.76 12.71 -5.54
CA SER A 49 0.47 12.74 -6.34
C SER A 49 1.09 14.15 -6.37
N ILE A 50 0.27 15.18 -6.56
CA ILE A 50 0.72 16.58 -6.53
C ILE A 50 1.19 16.97 -5.13
N SER A 51 0.47 16.54 -4.09
CA SER A 51 0.74 16.91 -2.69
C SER A 51 2.00 16.27 -2.11
N ILE A 52 2.51 15.18 -2.69
CA ILE A 52 3.77 14.54 -2.28
C ILE A 52 4.98 15.36 -2.74
N CYS A 53 4.84 16.18 -3.78
CA CYS A 53 5.92 17.01 -4.29
C CYS A 53 6.17 18.22 -3.36
N PRO A 54 7.36 18.35 -2.74
CA PRO A 54 7.63 19.43 -1.76
C PRO A 54 7.50 20.85 -2.33
N SER A 55 7.65 21.01 -3.64
CA SER A 55 7.55 22.31 -4.32
C SER A 55 6.11 22.66 -4.76
N ARG A 56 5.11 21.86 -4.37
CA ARG A 56 3.69 22.06 -4.75
C ARG A 56 2.82 22.21 -3.51
N PRO A 57 1.66 22.88 -3.62
CA PRO A 57 0.69 22.93 -2.53
C PRO A 57 0.24 21.53 -2.12
N ASN A 58 -0.01 21.34 -0.83
CA ASN A 58 -0.62 20.12 -0.30
C ASN A 58 -2.15 20.24 -0.38
N PHE A 59 -2.75 19.57 -1.36
CA PHE A 59 -4.19 19.56 -1.62
C PHE A 59 -4.98 18.58 -0.74
N VAL A 60 -4.29 17.74 0.02
CA VAL A 60 -4.90 16.71 0.88
C VAL A 60 -4.68 16.98 2.38
N SER A 61 -4.13 18.15 2.73
CA SER A 61 -3.86 18.51 4.12
C SER A 61 -5.10 18.69 4.99
N TRP A 62 -6.29 18.77 4.38
CA TRP A 62 -7.58 18.87 5.06
C TRP A 62 -8.10 17.50 5.53
N ILE A 63 -7.61 16.40 4.96
CA ILE A 63 -7.97 15.03 5.35
C ILE A 63 -7.38 14.76 6.73
N LYS A 64 -8.24 14.38 7.67
CA LYS A 64 -7.88 14.02 9.03
C LYS A 64 -7.74 12.51 9.17
N ASP A 65 -8.80 11.79 8.82
CA ASP A 65 -8.90 10.33 8.92
C ASP A 65 -9.48 9.76 7.63
N PHE A 66 -9.32 8.45 7.41
CA PHE A 66 -9.89 7.75 6.26
C PHE A 66 -10.19 6.30 6.63
N GLU A 67 -11.22 5.72 6.00
CA GLU A 67 -11.59 4.32 6.13
C GLU A 67 -11.97 3.75 4.76
N ILE A 68 -11.65 2.49 4.50
CA ILE A 68 -12.15 1.79 3.32
C ILE A 68 -13.37 0.94 3.69
N ALA A 69 -14.32 0.88 2.77
CA ALA A 69 -15.58 0.16 2.88
C ALA A 69 -16.02 -0.32 1.49
N GLY A 70 -17.28 -0.76 1.37
CA GLY A 70 -17.86 -1.22 0.11
C GLY A 70 -17.66 -2.72 -0.06
N SER A 71 -17.03 -3.14 -1.15
CA SER A 71 -16.69 -4.55 -1.43
C SER A 71 -15.47 -5.06 -0.65
N VAL A 72 -14.94 -4.26 0.26
CA VAL A 72 -13.69 -4.51 0.97
C VAL A 72 -13.93 -4.39 2.46
N GLU A 73 -13.42 -5.34 3.23
CA GLU A 73 -13.48 -5.39 4.69
C GLU A 73 -12.06 -5.46 5.27
N TYR A 74 -11.82 -4.75 6.36
CA TYR A 74 -10.51 -4.78 7.03
C TYR A 74 -10.33 -6.10 7.80
N ASN A 75 -9.28 -6.85 7.46
CA ASN A 75 -8.97 -8.14 8.08
C ASN A 75 -7.88 -8.05 9.16
N GLY A 76 -7.14 -6.93 9.22
CA GLY A 76 -6.05 -6.72 10.17
C GLY A 76 -4.68 -6.58 9.51
N GLY A 77 -3.75 -5.91 10.19
CA GLY A 77 -2.35 -5.81 9.75
C GLY A 77 -2.13 -5.11 8.40
N GLY A 78 -3.08 -4.32 7.91
CA GLY A 78 -3.03 -3.71 6.57
C GLY A 78 -3.54 -4.63 5.44
N ILE A 79 -4.05 -5.81 5.78
CA ILE A 79 -4.66 -6.76 4.85
C ILE A 79 -6.18 -6.56 4.88
N PHE A 80 -6.76 -6.60 3.69
CA PHE A 80 -8.19 -6.48 3.47
C PHE A 80 -8.74 -7.73 2.81
N ARG A 81 -10.00 -8.05 3.12
CA ARG A 81 -10.77 -9.11 2.50
C ARG A 81 -11.66 -8.51 1.41
N SER A 82 -11.79 -9.23 0.31
CA SER A 82 -12.82 -8.97 -0.70
C SER A 82 -13.32 -10.31 -1.26
N GLU A 83 -14.47 -10.28 -1.90
CA GLU A 83 -15.01 -11.43 -2.63
C GLU A 83 -15.37 -11.00 -4.04
N ARG A 84 -14.94 -11.78 -5.02
CA ARG A 84 -15.24 -11.53 -6.44
C ARG A 84 -15.60 -12.83 -7.12
N ASP A 85 -16.78 -12.87 -7.73
CA ASP A 85 -17.27 -14.03 -8.48
C ASP A 85 -17.24 -15.34 -7.66
N GLY A 86 -17.54 -15.23 -6.35
CA GLY A 86 -17.51 -16.34 -5.38
C GLY A 86 -16.11 -16.78 -4.94
N ILE A 87 -15.06 -16.06 -5.35
CA ILE A 87 -13.67 -16.31 -4.94
C ILE A 87 -13.29 -15.30 -3.86
N SER A 88 -12.89 -15.82 -2.70
CA SER A 88 -12.36 -15.01 -1.61
C SER A 88 -10.96 -14.51 -1.95
N GLN A 89 -10.69 -13.25 -1.63
CA GLN A 89 -9.45 -12.58 -1.95
C GLN A 89 -8.87 -11.88 -0.73
N ARG A 90 -7.55 -11.74 -0.70
CA ARG A 90 -6.83 -10.89 0.23
C ARG A 90 -6.06 -9.83 -0.52
N ILE A 91 -6.20 -8.59 -0.07
CA ILE A 91 -5.70 -7.42 -0.79
C ILE A 91 -4.89 -6.57 0.17
N PHE A 92 -3.71 -6.16 -0.24
CA PHE A 92 -2.90 -5.19 0.48
C PHE A 92 -2.11 -4.34 -0.52
N SER A 93 -1.50 -3.25 -0.06
CA SER A 93 -0.66 -2.40 -0.90
C SER A 93 0.69 -2.12 -0.25
N THR A 94 1.72 -1.95 -1.07
CA THR A 94 3.11 -1.70 -0.68
C THR A 94 3.71 -0.57 -1.51
N LEU A 95 4.71 0.11 -0.97
CA LEU A 95 5.55 1.08 -1.66
C LEU A 95 6.63 0.43 -2.55
N LEU A 96 6.74 -0.90 -2.54
CA LEU A 96 7.69 -1.62 -3.39
C LEU A 96 7.27 -1.55 -4.87
N ARG A 97 8.28 -1.55 -5.74
CA ARG A 97 8.09 -1.67 -7.19
C ARG A 97 7.63 -3.10 -7.53
N PRO A 98 6.80 -3.28 -8.57
CA PRO A 98 6.21 -4.58 -8.87
C PRO A 98 7.23 -5.67 -9.16
N GLU A 99 8.40 -5.34 -9.74
CA GLU A 99 9.45 -6.33 -10.00
C GLU A 99 10.02 -6.89 -8.69
N LEU A 100 10.22 -6.02 -7.68
CA LEU A 100 10.68 -6.47 -6.36
C LEU A 100 9.62 -7.28 -5.62
N VAL A 101 8.34 -6.92 -5.79
CA VAL A 101 7.24 -7.70 -5.20
C VAL A 101 7.19 -9.07 -5.86
N PHE A 102 7.29 -9.16 -7.18
CA PHE A 102 7.35 -10.43 -7.90
C PHE A 102 8.48 -11.31 -7.38
N ASP A 103 9.71 -10.79 -7.32
CA ASP A 103 10.87 -11.54 -6.82
C ASP A 103 10.68 -12.03 -5.37
N LEU A 104 10.04 -11.22 -4.51
CA LEU A 104 9.74 -11.60 -3.14
C LEU A 104 8.71 -12.73 -3.06
N LEU A 105 7.63 -12.64 -3.84
CA LEU A 105 6.58 -13.65 -3.83
C LEU A 105 7.07 -14.97 -4.44
N ASP A 106 7.87 -14.91 -5.51
CA ASP A 106 8.47 -16.09 -6.15
C ASP A 106 9.49 -16.79 -5.23
N ALA A 107 10.22 -16.02 -4.42
CA ALA A 107 11.15 -16.56 -3.43
C ALA A 107 10.49 -17.00 -2.10
N THR A 108 9.18 -16.75 -1.94
CA THR A 108 8.47 -17.10 -0.71
C THR A 108 8.10 -18.58 -0.76
N ASP A 109 8.57 -19.34 0.23
CA ASP A 109 8.17 -20.73 0.40
C ASP A 109 6.74 -20.81 0.95
N ILE A 110 5.83 -21.30 0.12
CA ILE A 110 4.44 -21.57 0.46
C ILE A 110 4.09 -23.06 0.36
N GLU A 111 5.10 -23.93 0.22
CA GLU A 111 4.88 -25.37 0.11
C GLU A 111 4.16 -25.92 1.34
N GLY A 112 3.11 -26.71 1.09
CA GLY A 112 2.33 -27.34 2.15
C GLY A 112 1.25 -26.47 2.79
N ILE A 113 1.16 -25.18 2.44
CA ILE A 113 0.04 -24.32 2.87
C ILE A 113 -1.19 -24.57 1.98
N SER A 114 -1.03 -24.48 0.66
CA SER A 114 -2.10 -24.75 -0.30
C SER A 114 -1.86 -26.00 -1.13
N GLN A 115 -2.95 -26.74 -1.39
CA GLN A 115 -2.98 -27.82 -2.37
C GLN A 115 -3.45 -27.35 -3.75
N GLU A 116 -3.97 -26.13 -3.84
CA GLU A 116 -4.45 -25.51 -5.07
C GLU A 116 -3.44 -24.44 -5.56
N PRO A 117 -3.43 -24.11 -6.86
CA PRO A 117 -2.62 -23.01 -7.36
C PRO A 117 -2.99 -21.69 -6.67
N VAL A 118 -1.98 -20.99 -6.17
CA VAL A 118 -2.14 -19.66 -5.57
C VAL A 118 -1.94 -18.60 -6.65
N ASP A 119 -2.94 -17.76 -6.85
CA ASP A 119 -2.86 -16.62 -7.76
C ASP A 119 -2.49 -15.36 -6.98
N ALA A 120 -1.45 -14.66 -7.45
CA ALA A 120 -1.07 -13.34 -6.96
C ALA A 120 -1.09 -12.32 -8.11
N VAL A 121 -2.05 -11.41 -8.08
CA VAL A 121 -2.18 -10.35 -9.07
C VAL A 121 -1.52 -9.08 -8.55
N LEU A 122 -0.52 -8.60 -9.29
CA LEU A 122 0.17 -7.34 -9.02
C LEU A 122 -0.46 -6.23 -9.85
N THR A 123 -0.97 -5.19 -9.18
CA THR A 123 -1.56 -4.00 -9.81
C THR A 123 -0.72 -2.77 -9.45
N PRO A 124 0.24 -2.37 -10.29
CA PRO A 124 1.06 -1.19 -10.04
C PRO A 124 0.24 0.10 -10.22
N ASP A 125 0.48 1.08 -9.35
CA ASP A 125 0.01 2.45 -9.51
C ASP A 125 1.21 3.40 -9.63
N PRO A 126 1.61 3.78 -10.86
CA PRO A 126 2.76 4.65 -11.07
C PRO A 126 2.51 6.10 -10.64
N ILE A 127 1.24 6.54 -10.53
CA ILE A 127 0.89 7.91 -10.09
C ILE A 127 1.15 8.05 -8.60
N LEU A 128 0.80 7.02 -7.84
CA LEU A 128 1.01 6.96 -6.39
C LEU A 128 2.34 6.34 -6.00
N GLY A 129 3.04 5.67 -6.92
CA GLY A 129 4.28 4.95 -6.64
C GLY A 129 4.09 3.82 -5.65
N ILE A 130 3.05 3.01 -5.85
CA ILE A 130 2.70 1.85 -5.02
C ILE A 130 2.40 0.64 -5.89
N THR A 131 2.34 -0.54 -5.28
CA THR A 131 1.84 -1.78 -5.89
C THR A 131 0.76 -2.36 -5.00
N THR A 132 -0.43 -2.64 -5.54
CA THR A 132 -1.48 -3.40 -4.85
C THR A 132 -1.36 -4.86 -5.23
N ILE A 133 -1.44 -5.74 -4.24
CA ILE A 133 -1.35 -7.19 -4.39
C ILE A 133 -2.70 -7.78 -4.01
N THR A 134 -3.22 -8.63 -4.88
CA THR A 134 -4.41 -9.45 -4.62
C THR A 134 -4.03 -10.91 -4.66
N ILE A 135 -4.23 -11.60 -3.55
CA ILE A 135 -4.01 -13.04 -3.41
C ILE A 135 -5.37 -13.72 -3.41
N SER A 136 -5.48 -14.77 -4.20
CA SER A 136 -6.64 -15.65 -4.23
C SER A 136 -6.21 -17.08 -4.47
N VAL A 137 -7.05 -17.99 -4.01
CA VAL A 137 -6.95 -19.43 -4.31
C VAL A 137 -8.34 -19.84 -4.83
N GLY A 138 -8.48 -21.06 -5.37
CA GLY A 138 -9.75 -21.52 -5.92
C GLY A 138 -10.91 -21.49 -4.92
N GLN A 139 -12.12 -21.70 -5.42
CA GLN A 139 -13.37 -21.50 -4.66
C GLN A 139 -13.52 -22.42 -3.43
N SER A 140 -12.78 -23.53 -3.38
CA SER A 140 -12.82 -24.51 -2.29
C SER A 140 -11.86 -24.20 -1.13
N THR A 141 -11.01 -23.19 -1.26
CA THR A 141 -9.97 -22.90 -0.27
C THR A 141 -10.54 -22.41 1.04
N GLN A 142 -9.94 -22.88 2.14
CA GLN A 142 -10.30 -22.41 3.47
C GLN A 142 -9.82 -20.98 3.68
N GLU A 143 -10.66 -20.12 4.27
CA GLU A 143 -10.31 -18.72 4.55
C GLU A 143 -9.01 -18.59 5.37
N THR A 144 -8.75 -19.52 6.28
CA THR A 144 -7.54 -19.53 7.12
C THR A 144 -6.25 -19.78 6.32
N GLU A 145 -6.34 -20.61 5.28
CA GLU A 145 -5.21 -20.88 4.37
C GLU A 145 -4.89 -19.63 3.54
N LEU A 146 -5.94 -18.98 3.02
CA LEU A 146 -5.81 -17.73 2.29
C LEU A 146 -5.29 -16.58 3.18
N ASP A 147 -5.72 -16.53 4.45
CA ASP A 147 -5.19 -15.59 5.45
C ASP A 147 -3.70 -15.81 5.68
N GLU A 148 -3.27 -17.06 5.84
CA GLU A 148 -1.86 -17.41 6.06
C GLU A 148 -0.99 -17.01 4.87
N LEU A 149 -1.41 -17.36 3.64
CA LEU A 149 -0.74 -16.94 2.41
C LEU A 149 -0.59 -15.42 2.33
N ALA A 150 -1.67 -14.69 2.65
CA ALA A 150 -1.66 -13.23 2.63
C ALA A 150 -0.74 -12.62 3.69
N VAL A 151 -0.72 -13.18 4.90
CA VAL A 151 0.16 -12.74 5.98
C VAL A 151 1.62 -12.94 5.58
N ILE A 152 1.98 -14.08 4.99
CA ILE A 152 3.36 -14.37 4.58
C ILE A 152 3.79 -13.37 3.50
N ALA A 153 3.00 -13.23 2.43
CA ALA A 153 3.28 -12.31 1.33
C ALA A 153 3.39 -10.84 1.79
N HIS A 154 2.46 -10.40 2.64
CA HIS A 154 2.47 -9.06 3.20
C HIS A 154 3.69 -8.83 4.10
N SER A 155 4.04 -9.82 4.93
CA SER A 155 5.20 -9.74 5.83
C SER A 155 6.52 -9.67 5.05
N ALA A 156 6.66 -10.45 3.96
CA ALA A 156 7.83 -10.38 3.09
C ALA A 156 8.01 -8.98 2.48
N CYS A 157 6.92 -8.36 2.01
CA CYS A 157 6.94 -6.99 1.50
C CYS A 157 7.33 -6.00 2.59
N LEU A 158 6.70 -6.07 3.77
CA LEU A 158 6.97 -5.17 4.88
C LEU A 158 8.43 -5.24 5.35
N VAL A 159 8.97 -6.45 5.52
CA VAL A 159 10.38 -6.65 5.90
C VAL A 159 11.32 -6.03 4.86
N LYS A 160 11.00 -6.16 3.56
CA LYS A 160 11.81 -5.56 2.51
C LYS A 160 11.72 -4.03 2.53
N GLU A 161 10.54 -3.45 2.72
CA GLU A 161 10.37 -2.00 2.86
C GLU A 161 11.17 -1.43 4.03
N MET A 162 11.13 -2.10 5.19
CA MET A 162 11.91 -1.73 6.36
C MET A 162 13.41 -1.80 6.08
N SER A 163 13.86 -2.87 5.43
CA SER A 163 15.28 -3.05 5.06
C SER A 163 15.77 -1.93 4.13
N LEU A 164 15.00 -1.62 3.07
CA LEU A 164 15.32 -0.54 2.14
C LEU A 164 15.28 0.85 2.81
N SER A 165 14.42 1.04 3.80
CA SER A 165 14.36 2.28 4.57
C SER A 165 15.60 2.46 5.42
N LEU A 166 16.08 1.40 6.08
CA LEU A 166 17.31 1.44 6.89
C LEU A 166 18.57 1.65 6.04
N GLU A 167 18.63 1.06 4.84
CA GLU A 167 19.74 1.25 3.88
C GLU A 167 19.84 2.67 3.32
N ARG A 168 18.78 3.48 3.42
CA ARG A 168 18.80 4.90 3.03
C ARG A 168 19.37 5.82 4.11
N TYR A 169 19.47 5.36 5.36
CA TYR A 169 20.03 6.11 6.50
C TYR A 169 21.58 6.11 6.71
N PRO A 170 22.46 5.34 6.03
CA PRO A 170 23.89 5.31 6.38
C PRO A 170 24.74 6.51 5.93
N SER A 171 24.27 7.42 5.08
CA SER A 171 25.15 8.43 4.44
C SER A 171 25.17 9.82 5.09
N GLU A 172 24.17 10.23 5.88
CA GLU A 172 24.16 11.60 6.45
C GLU A 172 25.05 11.79 7.70
N ILE A 173 25.43 10.70 8.37
CA ILE A 173 26.24 10.77 9.61
C ILE A 173 27.75 10.85 9.29
N ASN A 174 28.20 10.23 8.19
CA ASN A 174 29.62 10.21 7.84
C ASN A 174 30.14 11.53 7.24
N ASP A 175 29.29 12.32 6.57
CA ASP A 175 29.73 13.61 6.01
C ASP A 175 29.92 14.70 7.07
N LYS A 176 29.14 14.67 8.16
CA LYS A 176 29.33 15.62 9.28
C LYS A 176 30.55 15.30 10.14
N ALA A 177 30.94 14.03 10.25
CA ALA A 177 32.16 13.62 10.95
C ALA A 177 33.43 13.96 10.16
N SER A 178 33.37 13.86 8.82
CA SER A 178 34.46 14.25 7.91
C SER A 178 34.74 15.75 7.91
N MET A 179 33.69 16.59 7.95
CA MET A 179 33.87 18.05 7.97
C MET A 179 34.44 18.60 9.28
N ARG A 180 34.16 17.98 10.44
CA ARG A 180 34.71 18.44 11.73
C ARG A 180 36.21 18.19 11.91
N LYS A 181 36.80 17.20 11.20
CA LYS A 181 38.25 16.94 11.28
C LYS A 181 39.11 17.87 10.41
N ARG A 182 38.52 18.59 9.44
CA ARG A 182 39.27 19.52 8.58
C ARG A 182 39.43 20.93 9.16
N SER A 183 38.65 21.32 10.17
CA SER A 183 38.76 22.64 10.81
C SER A 183 39.83 22.73 11.92
N ASP A 184 40.31 21.60 12.44
CA ASP A 184 41.28 21.56 13.56
C ASP A 184 42.75 21.35 13.13
N SER A 185 43.05 21.35 11.83
CA SER A 185 44.41 21.17 11.30
C SER A 185 45.02 22.44 10.70
N SER A 186 44.51 23.62 11.06
CA SER A 186 45.12 24.91 10.71
C SER A 186 45.28 25.78 11.96
N LYS A 187 46.28 25.43 12.78
CA LYS A 187 46.98 26.33 13.70
C LYS A 187 48.44 25.94 13.76
#